data_AF-A0A8H6M6G1-F1
#
_entry.id   AF-A0A8H6M6G1-F1
#
_cell.length_a   1.000
_cell.length_b   1.000
_cell.length_c   1.000
_cell.angle_alpha   90.00
_cell.angle_beta   90.00
_cell.angle_gamma   90.00
#
_symmetry.space_group_name_H-M   'P 1'
#
loop_
_entity.id
_entity.type
_entity.pdbx_description
1 polymer ?
#
loop_
_entity_poly.entity_id
_entity_poly.type
_entity_poly.pdbx_seq_one_letter_code
_entity_poly.pdbx_strand_id
1 'polypeptide(L)'
;MMNLLKVFSLLISLSARVSYAAQPIYGQCGGTGYSGDTACVSGAVCTKVNDFYYQCLPGTQTSTGSTTTTTTTTTTTGGSTTTSTPVATPTNPAGQAYATTCTLAPLSPTQVPSGGKPPDDTPRILDVFKRCQTNASITLSEGFWYIGQVMDTLNFRDVEINLLGRFEWSTDIQYWLRNSISVTYAQRSTAWRLGGTNVQLLGHGKALFFGNGQTWYDQNQNQGNQAGRPISLTVWRGTNIVIDGITWRQPQFWHTFVANSDNVTMSNLDMNATSATRWSTVNTDGTNTWNSRNIFIKNWVVTSGDDCICAKGNTTNMHVNNVTCYESGCMVVGSLGNPTNVVDNVDNVVFENIKCIHSSNAAWIKTYAGTGRVNNITFRNFEFDDVNQPIYLTPCIYTGQNCDGSRLGINNVRWENIKGTSRYNIGAAIHCSAAAPCQNFTFSGIDIKQKNGGGAVKYLGSNIANQASSGLAFTGTCAANWPQQLDGNR
;
A
#
# COMPACT_ATOMS: atom_id res chain seq x y z
N MET A 1 -59.56 -62.06 3.08
CA MET A 1 -59.19 -61.36 1.84
C MET A 1 -58.83 -59.93 2.18
N MET A 2 -57.67 -59.47 1.68
CA MET A 2 -56.99 -58.20 1.98
C MET A 2 -57.90 -56.96 1.94
N ASN A 3 -57.59 -55.95 2.77
CA ASN A 3 -57.49 -54.61 2.23
C ASN A 3 -56.45 -53.76 2.97
N LEU A 4 -55.68 -53.07 2.14
CA LEU A 4 -54.33 -52.55 2.34
C LEU A 4 -54.39 -51.10 2.83
N LEU A 5 -53.65 -50.78 3.91
CA LEU A 5 -53.38 -49.40 4.35
C LEU A 5 -52.55 -48.66 3.28
N LYS A 6 -53.08 -47.57 2.72
CA LYS A 6 -52.32 -46.62 1.90
C LYS A 6 -51.82 -45.48 2.78
N VAL A 7 -50.52 -45.45 3.03
CA VAL A 7 -49.79 -44.33 3.62
C VAL A 7 -49.50 -43.31 2.51
N PHE A 8 -49.95 -42.07 2.69
CA PHE A 8 -49.57 -40.93 1.85
C PHE A 8 -48.25 -40.35 2.35
N SER A 9 -47.17 -40.51 1.58
CA SER A 9 -45.89 -39.81 1.81
C SER A 9 -45.96 -38.40 1.23
N LEU A 10 -45.82 -37.40 2.09
CA LEU A 10 -45.68 -35.99 1.73
C LEU A 10 -44.23 -35.72 1.29
N LEU A 11 -44.01 -35.51 0.00
CA LEU A 11 -42.71 -35.07 -0.56
C LEU A 11 -42.54 -33.57 -0.29
N ILE A 12 -41.68 -33.21 0.69
CA ILE A 12 -41.18 -31.85 0.88
C ILE A 12 -40.05 -31.63 -0.13
N SER A 13 -40.30 -30.83 -1.16
CA SER A 13 -39.27 -30.38 -2.10
C SER A 13 -38.35 -29.35 -1.43
N LEU A 14 -37.16 -29.79 -1.02
CA LEU A 14 -36.11 -28.91 -0.53
C LEU A 14 -35.48 -28.20 -1.75
N SER A 15 -35.97 -27.00 -2.08
CA SER A 15 -35.31 -26.14 -3.07
C SER A 15 -33.99 -25.64 -2.49
N ALA A 16 -32.88 -26.27 -2.89
CA ALA A 16 -31.55 -25.76 -2.62
C ALA A 16 -31.40 -24.38 -3.29
N ARG A 17 -31.42 -23.32 -2.49
CA ARG A 17 -30.98 -22.01 -2.97
C ARG A 17 -29.47 -22.11 -3.21
N VAL A 18 -29.06 -22.03 -4.47
CA VAL A 18 -27.68 -21.75 -4.83
C VAL A 18 -27.42 -20.31 -4.39
N SER A 19 -26.83 -20.13 -3.21
CA SER A 19 -26.32 -18.82 -2.80
C SER A 19 -25.11 -18.51 -3.68
N TYR A 20 -25.27 -17.64 -4.67
CA TYR A 20 -24.12 -17.00 -5.32
C TYR A 20 -23.37 -16.21 -4.24
N ALA A 21 -22.09 -16.51 -4.03
CA ALA A 21 -21.29 -15.79 -3.06
C ALA A 21 -21.02 -14.38 -3.63
N ALA A 22 -21.61 -13.36 -3.02
CA ALA A 22 -21.30 -11.99 -3.40
C ALA A 22 -19.88 -11.64 -2.94
N GLN A 23 -19.10 -10.98 -3.79
CA GLN A 23 -17.77 -10.49 -3.47
C GLN A 23 -17.83 -9.44 -2.35
N PRO A 24 -16.94 -9.53 -1.35
CA PRO A 24 -16.91 -8.56 -0.26
C PRO A 24 -16.59 -7.17 -0.79
N ILE A 25 -16.86 -6.15 0.02
CA ILE A 25 -16.38 -4.80 -0.26
C ILE A 25 -14.85 -4.83 -0.43
N TYR A 26 -14.36 -4.11 -1.43
CA TYR A 26 -13.00 -4.12 -1.95
C TYR A 26 -12.49 -5.43 -2.58
N GLY A 27 -13.34 -6.48 -2.66
CA GLY A 27 -13.05 -7.71 -3.40
C GLY A 27 -13.01 -7.49 -4.92
N GLN A 28 -12.29 -8.35 -5.64
CA GLN A 28 -12.29 -8.36 -7.10
C GLN A 28 -13.63 -8.90 -7.61
N CYS A 29 -14.29 -8.19 -8.52
CA CYS A 29 -15.60 -8.55 -9.07
C CYS A 29 -15.62 -8.60 -10.61
N GLY A 30 -14.44 -8.57 -11.24
CA GLY A 30 -14.31 -8.57 -12.70
C GLY A 30 -12.89 -8.24 -13.15
N GLY A 31 -12.72 -8.16 -14.47
CA GLY A 31 -11.45 -7.92 -15.15
C GLY A 31 -11.06 -9.06 -16.09
N THR A 32 -10.20 -8.75 -17.06
CA THR A 32 -9.67 -9.74 -18.00
C THR A 32 -9.01 -10.90 -17.26
N GLY A 33 -9.46 -12.12 -17.54
CA GLY A 33 -8.95 -13.34 -16.92
C GLY A 33 -9.50 -13.66 -15.52
N TYR A 34 -10.44 -12.87 -14.98
CA TYR A 34 -11.12 -13.17 -13.71
C TYR A 34 -12.29 -14.14 -13.93
N SER A 35 -12.35 -15.21 -13.14
CA SER A 35 -13.38 -16.26 -13.22
C SER A 35 -14.23 -16.42 -11.95
N GLY A 36 -14.09 -15.51 -10.98
CA GLY A 36 -14.86 -15.53 -9.72
C GLY A 36 -16.22 -14.84 -9.86
N ASP A 37 -16.94 -14.69 -8.74
CA ASP A 37 -18.25 -14.03 -8.72
C ASP A 37 -18.14 -12.54 -9.09
N THR A 38 -19.09 -12.05 -9.89
CA THR A 38 -19.10 -10.64 -10.33
C THR A 38 -20.05 -9.76 -9.54
N ALA A 39 -20.89 -10.36 -8.69
CA ALA A 39 -21.82 -9.65 -7.83
C ALA A 39 -21.09 -9.15 -6.58
N CYS A 40 -21.33 -7.89 -6.18
CA CYS A 40 -20.84 -7.35 -4.91
C CYS A 40 -21.87 -7.50 -3.80
N VAL A 41 -21.41 -7.54 -2.54
CA VAL A 41 -22.29 -7.47 -1.36
C VAL A 41 -23.19 -6.23 -1.42
N SER A 42 -24.35 -6.29 -0.75
CA SER A 42 -25.32 -5.18 -0.71
C SER A 42 -24.64 -3.88 -0.25
N GLY A 43 -24.92 -2.78 -0.95
CA GLY A 43 -24.30 -1.48 -0.68
C GLY A 43 -22.92 -1.29 -1.32
N ALA A 44 -22.49 -2.20 -2.20
CA ALA A 44 -21.31 -2.04 -3.03
C ALA A 44 -21.61 -2.22 -4.54
N VAL A 45 -20.82 -1.56 -5.37
CA VAL A 45 -20.91 -1.56 -6.84
C VAL A 45 -19.59 -2.04 -7.44
N CYS A 46 -19.67 -2.97 -8.40
CA CYS A 46 -18.51 -3.44 -9.13
C CYS A 46 -18.00 -2.36 -10.08
N THR A 47 -16.85 -1.77 -9.77
CA THR A 47 -16.29 -0.60 -10.46
C THR A 47 -15.01 -0.99 -11.18
N LYS A 48 -14.89 -0.62 -12.47
CA LYS A 48 -13.67 -0.84 -13.25
C LYS A 48 -12.53 0.00 -12.67
N VAL A 49 -11.42 -0.64 -12.30
CA VAL A 49 -10.17 0.05 -11.92
C VAL A 49 -9.25 0.12 -13.15
N ASN A 50 -9.01 -1.02 -13.79
CA ASN A 50 -8.33 -1.13 -15.08
C ASN A 50 -8.88 -2.34 -15.86
N ASP A 51 -8.29 -2.67 -17.00
CA ASP A 51 -8.77 -3.78 -17.83
C ASP A 51 -8.66 -5.15 -17.13
N PHE A 52 -7.70 -5.33 -16.22
CA PHE A 52 -7.47 -6.58 -15.48
C PHE A 52 -8.16 -6.65 -14.12
N TYR A 53 -8.73 -5.54 -13.60
CA TYR A 53 -9.27 -5.48 -12.25
C TYR A 53 -10.51 -4.59 -12.13
N TYR A 54 -11.59 -5.19 -11.63
CA TYR A 54 -12.79 -4.49 -11.19
C TYR A 54 -12.95 -4.77 -9.69
N GLN A 55 -13.37 -3.77 -8.93
CA GLN A 55 -13.43 -3.83 -7.48
C GLN A 55 -14.83 -3.47 -6.97
N CYS A 56 -15.32 -4.21 -5.98
CA CYS A 56 -16.50 -3.82 -5.24
C CYS A 56 -16.20 -2.59 -4.38
N LEU A 57 -16.79 -1.44 -4.68
CA LEU A 57 -16.61 -0.21 -3.89
C LEU A 57 -17.92 0.20 -3.22
N PRO A 58 -17.92 0.85 -2.04
CA PRO A 58 -19.14 1.33 -1.41
C PRO A 58 -19.99 2.20 -2.37
N GLY A 59 -21.28 1.92 -2.47
CA GLY A 59 -22.22 2.63 -3.35
C GLY A 59 -23.56 1.88 -3.51
N THR A 60 -24.64 2.62 -3.79
CA THR A 60 -25.94 2.01 -4.10
C THR A 60 -26.00 1.66 -5.58
N GLN A 61 -26.36 0.41 -5.91
CA GLN A 61 -26.71 0.07 -7.29
C GLN A 61 -27.91 0.93 -7.71
N THR A 62 -27.72 1.85 -8.66
CA THR A 62 -28.83 2.35 -9.45
C THR A 62 -29.32 1.20 -10.33
N SER A 63 -30.48 0.65 -10.00
CA SER A 63 -31.20 -0.31 -10.85
C SER A 63 -31.49 0.35 -12.20
N THR A 64 -30.62 0.14 -13.18
CA THR A 64 -30.98 0.30 -14.58
C THR A 64 -31.24 -1.09 -15.11
N GLY A 65 -32.48 -1.30 -15.56
CA GLY A 65 -33.05 -2.60 -15.87
C GLY A 65 -32.21 -3.41 -16.86
N SER A 66 -32.26 -4.72 -16.68
CA SER A 66 -31.84 -5.73 -17.65
C SER A 66 -32.40 -5.36 -19.03
N THR A 67 -31.54 -4.87 -19.91
CA THR A 67 -31.90 -4.72 -21.33
C THR A 67 -31.43 -5.98 -22.02
N THR A 68 -32.40 -6.78 -22.44
CA THR A 68 -32.23 -7.98 -23.26
C THR A 68 -31.40 -7.63 -24.50
N THR A 69 -30.20 -8.22 -24.63
CA THR A 69 -29.37 -8.07 -25.82
C THR A 69 -30.04 -8.79 -26.99
N THR A 70 -30.66 -8.04 -27.90
CA THR A 70 -31.13 -8.55 -29.19
C THR A 70 -29.93 -8.79 -30.10
N THR A 71 -29.70 -10.05 -30.46
CA THR A 71 -28.73 -10.48 -31.47
C THR A 71 -29.07 -9.82 -32.80
N THR A 72 -28.26 -8.86 -33.23
CA THR A 72 -28.32 -8.31 -34.60
C THR A 72 -27.18 -8.91 -35.39
N THR A 73 -27.52 -9.77 -36.35
CA THR A 73 -26.61 -10.37 -37.31
C THR A 73 -26.15 -9.30 -38.29
N THR A 74 -24.91 -8.83 -38.17
CA THR A 74 -24.30 -7.92 -39.15
C THR A 74 -23.52 -8.71 -40.19
N THR A 75 -23.97 -8.58 -41.42
CA THR A 75 -23.40 -9.13 -42.65
C THR A 75 -21.97 -8.62 -42.87
N THR A 76 -21.08 -9.54 -43.23
CA THR A 76 -19.69 -9.29 -43.61
C THR A 76 -19.59 -8.65 -44.98
N THR A 77 -19.00 -7.45 -45.06
CA THR A 77 -18.42 -6.91 -46.30
C THR A 77 -17.25 -5.96 -46.01
N GLY A 78 -16.11 -6.25 -46.63
CA GLY A 78 -15.12 -5.25 -47.02
C GLY A 78 -13.98 -5.01 -46.03
N GLY A 79 -12.80 -5.57 -46.35
CA GLY A 79 -11.56 -5.32 -45.63
C GLY A 79 -11.20 -3.83 -45.59
N SER A 80 -10.96 -3.34 -44.38
CA SER A 80 -10.36 -2.03 -44.13
C SER A 80 -8.91 -2.24 -43.70
N THR A 81 -7.99 -1.81 -44.55
CA THR A 81 -6.55 -1.79 -44.30
C THR A 81 -6.27 -0.90 -43.09
N THR A 82 -5.88 -1.49 -41.96
CA THR A 82 -5.41 -0.75 -40.79
C THR A 82 -4.10 -0.06 -41.17
N THR A 83 -4.14 1.27 -41.32
CA THR A 83 -2.94 2.09 -41.42
C THR A 83 -2.29 2.10 -40.03
N SER A 84 -1.26 1.29 -39.84
CA SER A 84 -0.46 1.29 -38.62
C SER A 84 0.31 2.62 -38.55
N THR A 85 -0.11 3.53 -37.69
CA THR A 85 0.76 4.64 -37.26
C THR A 85 2.08 4.07 -36.76
N PRO A 86 3.25 4.57 -37.21
CA PRO A 86 4.54 4.12 -36.70
C PRO A 86 4.57 4.27 -35.19
N VAL A 87 4.84 3.18 -34.47
CA VAL A 87 5.11 3.24 -33.03
C VAL A 87 6.34 4.12 -32.84
N ALA A 88 6.20 5.23 -32.10
CA ALA A 88 7.30 6.14 -31.84
C ALA A 88 8.46 5.37 -31.18
N THR A 89 9.69 5.66 -31.60
CA THR A 89 10.87 5.04 -31.01
C THR A 89 10.97 5.42 -29.53
N PRO A 90 11.12 4.46 -28.60
CA PRO A 90 11.28 4.78 -27.18
C PRO A 90 12.53 5.63 -26.96
N THR A 91 12.39 6.73 -26.23
CA THR A 91 13.50 7.65 -25.93
C THR A 91 13.74 7.77 -24.44
N ASN A 92 14.99 7.93 -24.04
CA ASN A 92 15.37 8.26 -22.67
C ASN A 92 14.85 9.67 -22.27
N PRO A 93 14.96 10.07 -20.99
CA PRO A 93 14.53 11.40 -20.53
C PRO A 93 15.21 12.59 -21.24
N ALA A 94 16.33 12.38 -21.94
CA ALA A 94 17.00 13.39 -22.75
C ALA A 94 16.53 13.41 -24.22
N GLY A 95 15.48 12.65 -24.56
CA GLY A 95 14.92 12.56 -25.92
C GLY A 95 15.77 11.72 -26.88
N GLN A 96 16.74 10.96 -26.39
CA GLN A 96 17.58 10.10 -27.22
C GLN A 96 17.00 8.69 -27.30
N ALA A 97 16.94 8.10 -28.49
CA ALA A 97 16.50 6.72 -28.66
C ALA A 97 17.36 5.74 -27.87
N TYR A 98 16.72 4.73 -27.26
CA TYR A 98 17.44 3.63 -26.61
C TYR A 98 18.21 2.80 -27.65
N ALA A 99 19.40 2.35 -27.29
CA ALA A 99 20.23 1.53 -28.19
C ALA A 99 19.67 0.12 -28.40
N THR A 100 18.98 -0.42 -27.40
CA THR A 100 18.40 -1.77 -27.43
C THR A 100 16.91 -1.73 -27.11
N THR A 101 16.11 -2.54 -27.80
CA THR A 101 14.69 -2.76 -27.45
C THR A 101 14.42 -4.24 -27.28
N CYS A 102 13.76 -4.61 -26.18
CA CYS A 102 13.46 -5.99 -25.85
C CYS A 102 11.98 -6.13 -25.51
N THR A 103 11.28 -7.01 -26.22
CA THR A 103 9.85 -7.29 -25.96
C THR A 103 9.69 -8.75 -25.58
N LEU A 104 8.91 -9.02 -24.53
CA LEU A 104 8.57 -10.35 -24.07
C LEU A 104 7.07 -10.48 -23.91
N ALA A 105 6.50 -11.58 -24.40
CA ALA A 105 5.11 -11.97 -24.17
C ALA A 105 5.03 -13.05 -23.06
N PRO A 106 3.97 -13.03 -22.24
CA PRO A 106 3.76 -14.01 -21.18
C PRO A 106 3.54 -15.41 -21.75
N LEU A 107 3.83 -16.45 -20.95
CA LEU A 107 3.55 -17.85 -21.30
C LEU A 107 2.04 -18.15 -21.32
N SER A 108 1.22 -17.37 -20.62
CA SER A 108 -0.24 -17.55 -20.52
C SER A 108 -0.98 -16.23 -20.77
N PRO A 109 -1.20 -15.81 -22.02
CA PRO A 109 -1.65 -14.44 -22.32
C PRO A 109 -3.11 -14.14 -21.97
N THR A 110 -3.98 -15.15 -21.80
CA THR A 110 -5.44 -14.93 -21.79
C THR A 110 -6.15 -15.10 -20.45
N GLN A 111 -5.59 -15.81 -19.47
CA GLN A 111 -6.31 -16.04 -18.20
C GLN A 111 -5.40 -16.42 -17.03
N VAL A 112 -5.88 -16.09 -15.81
CA VAL A 112 -5.42 -16.72 -14.57
C VAL A 112 -5.95 -18.16 -14.59
N PRO A 113 -5.09 -19.20 -14.60
CA PRO A 113 -5.57 -20.57 -14.72
C PRO A 113 -6.48 -20.98 -13.57
N SER A 114 -7.73 -21.34 -13.88
CA SER A 114 -8.64 -22.00 -12.95
C SER A 114 -8.25 -23.49 -12.83
N GLY A 115 -7.42 -23.80 -11.83
CA GLY A 115 -6.94 -25.16 -11.53
C GLY A 115 -5.66 -25.53 -12.27
N GLY A 116 -4.55 -25.62 -11.52
CA GLY A 116 -3.20 -25.92 -12.02
C GLY A 116 -2.21 -24.78 -11.76
N LYS A 117 -0.91 -25.11 -11.58
CA LYS A 117 0.16 -24.10 -11.46
C LYS A 117 0.51 -23.60 -12.87
N PRO A 118 0.35 -22.30 -13.18
CA PRO A 118 0.73 -21.77 -14.49
C PRO A 118 2.24 -21.94 -14.73
N PRO A 119 2.70 -21.99 -15.99
CA PRO A 119 4.13 -21.91 -16.30
C PRO A 119 4.75 -20.65 -15.68
N ASP A 120 5.91 -20.79 -15.03
CA ASP A 120 6.60 -19.67 -14.39
C ASP A 120 7.32 -18.78 -15.43
N ASP A 121 6.89 -17.52 -15.53
CA ASP A 121 7.48 -16.53 -16.42
C ASP A 121 8.80 -15.96 -15.89
N THR A 122 9.09 -16.12 -14.59
CA THR A 122 10.22 -15.47 -13.91
C THR A 122 11.57 -15.72 -14.61
N PRO A 123 11.93 -16.96 -15.04
CA PRO A 123 13.22 -17.19 -15.70
C PRO A 123 13.38 -16.41 -17.02
N ARG A 124 12.30 -16.25 -17.79
CA ARG A 124 12.32 -15.53 -19.08
C ARG A 124 12.37 -14.02 -18.87
N ILE A 125 11.69 -13.52 -17.84
CA ILE A 125 11.77 -12.12 -17.41
C ILE A 125 13.21 -11.79 -17.00
N LEU A 126 13.83 -12.62 -16.14
CA LEU A 126 15.21 -12.42 -15.70
C LEU A 126 16.22 -12.48 -16.86
N ASP A 127 16.02 -13.36 -17.83
CA ASP A 127 16.85 -13.42 -19.03
C ASP A 127 16.77 -12.13 -19.87
N VAL A 128 15.55 -11.64 -20.13
CA VAL A 128 15.36 -10.37 -20.87
C VAL A 128 15.95 -9.19 -20.09
N PHE A 129 15.69 -9.11 -18.79
CA PHE A 129 16.27 -8.08 -17.94
C PHE A 129 17.79 -8.10 -17.98
N LYS A 130 18.43 -9.28 -17.93
CA LYS A 130 19.89 -9.40 -18.03
C LYS A 130 20.43 -8.97 -19.39
N ARG A 131 19.77 -9.38 -20.49
CA ARG A 131 20.19 -9.01 -21.85
C ARG A 131 20.04 -7.52 -22.13
N CYS A 132 19.08 -6.88 -21.50
CA CYS A 132 18.66 -5.51 -21.80
C CYS A 132 18.86 -4.58 -20.60
N GLN A 133 19.90 -4.83 -19.81
CA GLN A 133 20.14 -4.10 -18.56
C GLN A 133 20.82 -2.72 -18.75
N THR A 134 21.23 -2.34 -19.96
CA THR A 134 21.92 -1.07 -20.23
C THR A 134 21.38 -0.41 -21.49
N ASN A 135 21.07 0.90 -21.43
CA ASN A 135 20.63 1.73 -22.56
C ASN A 135 19.55 1.03 -23.39
N ALA A 136 18.47 0.64 -22.73
CA ALA A 136 17.44 -0.21 -23.31
C ALA A 136 16.01 0.18 -22.90
N SER A 137 15.07 -0.08 -23.80
CA SER A 137 13.64 -0.14 -23.49
C SER A 137 13.20 -1.60 -23.46
N ILE A 138 12.62 -2.04 -22.35
CA ILE A 138 12.08 -3.37 -22.13
C ILE A 138 10.56 -3.27 -22.08
N THR A 139 9.85 -4.11 -22.83
CA THR A 139 8.40 -4.20 -22.79
C THR A 139 7.99 -5.61 -22.41
N LEU A 140 7.32 -5.74 -21.26
CA LEU A 140 6.56 -6.91 -20.89
C LEU A 140 5.11 -6.69 -21.35
N SER A 141 4.75 -7.33 -22.46
CA SER A 141 3.48 -7.15 -23.17
C SER A 141 2.26 -7.46 -22.30
N GLU A 142 1.10 -7.03 -22.77
CA GLU A 142 -0.19 -7.33 -22.14
C GLU A 142 -0.42 -8.84 -21.98
N GLY A 143 -1.11 -9.21 -20.91
CA GLY A 143 -1.47 -10.59 -20.60
C GLY A 143 -1.19 -10.95 -19.14
N PHE A 144 -1.26 -12.24 -18.82
CA PHE A 144 -1.07 -12.76 -17.48
C PHE A 144 0.34 -13.34 -17.30
N TRP A 145 1.08 -12.76 -16.36
CA TRP A 145 2.46 -13.09 -16.00
C TRP A 145 2.47 -13.81 -14.65
N TYR A 146 2.87 -15.08 -14.64
CA TYR A 146 2.97 -15.84 -13.40
C TYR A 146 4.37 -15.76 -12.81
N ILE A 147 4.48 -15.22 -11.59
CA ILE A 147 5.74 -15.01 -10.87
C ILE A 147 5.90 -16.09 -9.80
N GLY A 148 6.62 -17.16 -10.18
CA GLY A 148 6.90 -18.30 -9.33
C GLY A 148 8.16 -18.17 -8.48
N GLN A 149 9.04 -17.20 -8.79
CA GLN A 149 10.34 -17.08 -8.14
C GLN A 149 10.69 -15.63 -7.79
N VAL A 150 11.68 -15.47 -6.91
CA VAL A 150 12.23 -14.14 -6.60
C VAL A 150 12.92 -13.52 -7.83
N MET A 151 12.89 -12.19 -7.90
CA MET A 151 13.60 -11.41 -8.92
C MET A 151 14.65 -10.51 -8.26
N ASP A 152 15.91 -10.62 -8.68
CA ASP A 152 17.01 -9.79 -8.17
C ASP A 152 17.70 -9.07 -9.32
N THR A 153 17.31 -7.81 -9.56
CA THR A 153 17.65 -7.07 -10.78
C THR A 153 18.31 -5.74 -10.39
N LEU A 154 19.62 -5.77 -10.14
CA LEU A 154 20.35 -4.66 -9.47
C LEU A 154 21.28 -3.85 -10.37
N ASN A 155 21.44 -4.23 -11.64
CA ASN A 155 22.48 -3.70 -12.52
C ASN A 155 21.94 -2.83 -13.67
N PHE A 156 20.71 -2.34 -13.57
CA PHE A 156 20.13 -1.52 -14.62
C PHE A 156 20.87 -0.18 -14.78
N ARG A 157 21.08 0.26 -16.02
CA ARG A 157 21.69 1.55 -16.36
C ARG A 157 20.99 2.17 -17.57
N ASP A 158 20.32 3.30 -17.38
CA ASP A 158 19.58 3.96 -18.47
C ASP A 158 18.56 3.01 -19.09
N VAL A 159 17.63 2.49 -18.28
CA VAL A 159 16.65 1.49 -18.70
C VAL A 159 15.24 1.97 -18.44
N GLU A 160 14.38 1.80 -19.43
CA GLU A 160 12.93 1.88 -19.29
C GLU A 160 12.33 0.48 -19.31
N ILE A 161 11.42 0.20 -18.37
CA ILE A 161 10.72 -1.07 -18.24
C ILE A 161 9.22 -0.77 -18.28
N ASN A 162 8.60 -1.10 -19.41
CA ASN A 162 7.18 -0.97 -19.68
C ASN A 162 6.45 -2.26 -19.29
N LEU A 163 5.53 -2.14 -18.34
CA LEU A 163 4.73 -3.24 -17.81
C LEU A 163 3.28 -3.06 -18.24
N LEU A 164 2.74 -4.00 -19.03
CA LEU A 164 1.42 -3.84 -19.63
C LEU A 164 0.41 -4.92 -19.20
N GLY A 165 0.80 -5.84 -18.31
CA GLY A 165 -0.02 -6.99 -17.93
C GLY A 165 -0.36 -7.10 -16.44
N ARG A 166 -1.01 -8.22 -16.10
CA ARG A 166 -1.22 -8.67 -14.72
C ARG A 166 -0.07 -9.57 -14.30
N PHE A 167 0.68 -9.18 -13.28
CA PHE A 167 1.76 -9.91 -12.66
C PHE A 167 1.25 -10.54 -11.37
N GLU A 168 1.18 -11.86 -11.33
CA GLU A 168 0.61 -12.59 -10.21
C GLU A 168 1.64 -13.46 -9.52
N TRP A 169 1.88 -13.19 -8.25
CA TRP A 169 2.82 -13.96 -7.45
C TRP A 169 2.21 -15.26 -6.97
N SER A 170 3.00 -16.33 -6.99
CA SER A 170 2.55 -17.64 -6.56
C SER A 170 2.08 -17.68 -5.09
N THR A 171 1.12 -18.55 -4.80
CA THR A 171 0.61 -18.85 -3.45
C THR A 171 1.50 -19.84 -2.68
N ASP A 172 2.68 -20.19 -3.19
CA ASP A 172 3.60 -21.15 -2.55
C ASP A 172 4.32 -20.47 -1.38
N ILE A 173 3.64 -20.38 -0.24
CA ILE A 173 4.18 -19.75 0.96
C ILE A 173 5.49 -20.41 1.39
N GLN A 174 5.59 -21.73 1.27
CA GLN A 174 6.79 -22.47 1.68
C GLN A 174 8.01 -22.10 0.82
N TYR A 175 7.83 -21.88 -0.49
CA TYR A 175 8.87 -21.32 -1.33
C TYR A 175 9.29 -19.92 -0.85
N TRP A 176 8.35 -18.99 -0.68
CA TRP A 176 8.66 -17.60 -0.34
C TRP A 176 9.34 -17.46 1.03
N LEU A 177 8.91 -18.25 2.02
CA LEU A 177 9.53 -18.28 3.35
C LEU A 177 11.01 -18.69 3.29
N ARG A 178 11.38 -19.55 2.33
CA ARG A 178 12.76 -20.04 2.17
C ARG A 178 13.62 -19.21 1.21
N ASN A 179 13.01 -18.55 0.23
CA ASN A 179 13.74 -17.99 -0.91
C ASN A 179 13.66 -16.46 -1.02
N SER A 180 12.77 -15.79 -0.28
CA SER A 180 12.67 -14.33 -0.34
C SER A 180 13.99 -13.64 0.01
N ILE A 181 14.25 -12.53 -0.66
CA ILE A 181 15.57 -11.90 -0.65
C ILE A 181 15.70 -10.95 0.54
N SER A 182 16.72 -11.10 1.37
CA SER A 182 16.96 -10.20 2.51
C SER A 182 17.16 -8.74 2.07
N VAL A 183 16.50 -7.83 2.79
CA VAL A 183 16.69 -6.38 2.66
C VAL A 183 17.39 -5.78 3.90
N THR A 184 17.99 -6.64 4.74
CA THR A 184 18.73 -6.33 5.98
C THR A 184 17.90 -5.67 7.10
N TYR A 185 17.07 -4.68 6.78
CA TYR A 185 16.24 -3.93 7.72
C TYR A 185 15.28 -4.87 8.46
N ALA A 186 15.35 -4.86 9.80
CA ALA A 186 14.44 -5.58 10.69
C ALA A 186 14.19 -7.05 10.32
N GLN A 187 15.18 -7.72 9.73
CA GLN A 187 15.09 -9.10 9.21
C GLN A 187 13.92 -9.30 8.21
N ARG A 188 13.57 -8.24 7.45
CA ARG A 188 12.58 -8.31 6.37
C ARG A 188 13.21 -8.87 5.10
N SER A 189 12.37 -9.37 4.22
CA SER A 189 12.75 -9.88 2.90
C SER A 189 11.76 -9.42 1.82
N THR A 190 12.12 -9.57 0.54
CA THR A 190 11.32 -9.11 -0.60
C THR A 190 11.26 -10.14 -1.73
N ALA A 191 10.19 -10.09 -2.53
CA ALA A 191 10.01 -10.91 -3.72
C ALA A 191 10.79 -10.36 -4.91
N TRP A 192 10.90 -9.04 -5.04
CA TRP A 192 11.63 -8.38 -6.12
C TRP A 192 12.52 -7.25 -5.59
N ARG A 193 13.84 -7.35 -5.79
CA ARG A 193 14.76 -6.22 -5.66
C ARG A 193 15.06 -5.59 -7.02
N LEU A 194 14.80 -4.29 -7.13
CA LEU A 194 15.10 -3.46 -8.28
C LEU A 194 16.17 -2.43 -7.92
N GLY A 195 17.29 -2.41 -8.66
CA GLY A 195 18.39 -1.47 -8.43
C GLY A 195 19.08 -1.09 -9.74
N GLY A 196 19.88 -0.01 -9.69
CA GLY A 196 20.53 0.55 -10.86
C GLY A 196 20.56 2.06 -10.87
N THR A 197 20.94 2.64 -12.00
CA THR A 197 20.99 4.10 -12.22
C THR A 197 20.13 4.48 -13.43
N ASN A 198 19.32 5.53 -13.31
CA ASN A 198 18.43 6.02 -14.37
C ASN A 198 17.47 4.92 -14.85
N VAL A 199 16.59 4.46 -13.95
CA VAL A 199 15.65 3.37 -14.23
C VAL A 199 14.22 3.88 -14.17
N GLN A 200 13.42 3.58 -15.19
CA GLN A 200 11.99 3.88 -15.22
C GLN A 200 11.20 2.57 -15.22
N LEU A 201 10.32 2.37 -14.25
CA LEU A 201 9.38 1.25 -14.17
C LEU A 201 7.96 1.79 -14.38
N LEU A 202 7.42 1.59 -15.57
CA LEU A 202 6.21 2.27 -16.04
C LEU A 202 5.07 1.28 -16.25
N GLY A 203 4.00 1.45 -15.49
CA GLY A 203 2.80 0.62 -15.57
C GLY A 203 1.73 1.11 -16.53
N HIS A 204 1.82 2.36 -16.99
CA HIS A 204 0.89 2.96 -17.98
C HIS A 204 -0.61 2.88 -17.60
N GLY A 205 -0.92 2.75 -16.30
CA GLY A 205 -2.29 2.50 -15.83
C GLY A 205 -2.83 1.10 -16.18
N LYS A 206 -2.00 0.24 -16.77
CA LYS A 206 -2.35 -1.14 -17.18
C LYS A 206 -1.78 -2.19 -16.23
N ALA A 207 -0.57 -1.98 -15.72
CA ALA A 207 0.10 -2.95 -14.87
C ALA A 207 -0.70 -3.22 -13.59
N LEU A 208 -0.94 -4.50 -13.32
CA LEU A 208 -1.54 -4.97 -12.08
C LEU A 208 -0.57 -5.94 -11.39
N PHE A 209 -0.09 -5.59 -10.20
CA PHE A 209 0.66 -6.51 -9.34
C PHE A 209 -0.30 -7.14 -8.34
N PHE A 210 -0.45 -8.45 -8.43
CA PHE A 210 -1.36 -9.23 -7.61
C PHE A 210 -0.57 -10.18 -6.71
N GLY A 211 -0.50 -9.88 -5.42
CA GLY A 211 0.36 -10.62 -4.49
C GLY A 211 -0.24 -11.91 -3.91
N ASN A 212 -1.51 -12.21 -4.19
CA ASN A 212 -2.24 -13.33 -3.55
C ASN A 212 -2.22 -13.26 -2.01
N GLY A 213 -2.36 -12.05 -1.46
CA GLY A 213 -2.29 -11.71 -0.05
C GLY A 213 -3.23 -12.48 0.87
N GLN A 214 -4.44 -12.88 0.42
CA GLN A 214 -5.38 -13.62 1.28
C GLN A 214 -4.76 -14.89 1.89
N THR A 215 -4.02 -15.67 1.10
CA THR A 215 -3.32 -16.88 1.58
C THR A 215 -2.33 -16.53 2.71
N TRP A 216 -1.69 -15.36 2.63
CA TRP A 216 -0.78 -14.87 3.66
C TRP A 216 -1.50 -14.34 4.89
N TYR A 217 -2.62 -13.64 4.75
CA TYR A 217 -3.40 -13.13 5.87
C TYR A 217 -3.97 -14.28 6.70
N ASP A 218 -4.49 -15.31 6.03
CA ASP A 218 -5.02 -16.52 6.66
C ASP A 218 -3.94 -17.33 7.38
N GLN A 219 -2.73 -17.39 6.80
CA GLN A 219 -1.59 -18.03 7.45
C GLN A 219 -1.08 -17.22 8.66
N ASN A 220 -1.03 -15.89 8.54
CA ASN A 220 -0.44 -15.03 9.55
C ASN A 220 -1.33 -14.84 10.78
N GLN A 221 -2.66 -14.87 10.64
CA GLN A 221 -3.61 -14.82 11.76
C GLN A 221 -3.36 -13.67 12.75
N ASN A 222 -3.07 -12.48 12.23
CA ASN A 222 -2.77 -11.27 13.00
C ASN A 222 -1.48 -11.33 13.85
N GLN A 223 -0.59 -12.32 13.64
CA GLN A 223 0.66 -12.46 14.41
C GLN A 223 1.74 -11.43 14.02
N GLY A 224 1.51 -10.63 12.99
CA GLY A 224 2.39 -9.53 12.58
C GLY A 224 3.58 -10.00 11.74
N ASN A 225 4.80 -9.60 12.12
CA ASN A 225 6.01 -9.90 11.37
C ASN A 225 6.29 -11.42 11.27
N GLN A 226 6.34 -11.94 10.05
CA GLN A 226 6.76 -13.32 9.77
C GLN A 226 8.05 -13.30 8.94
N ALA A 227 9.08 -14.03 9.38
CA ALA A 227 10.33 -14.14 8.63
C ALA A 227 10.06 -14.79 7.26
N GLY A 228 10.61 -14.21 6.20
CA GLY A 228 10.41 -14.72 4.84
C GLY A 228 9.08 -14.34 4.16
N ARG A 229 8.16 -13.66 4.86
CA ARG A 229 6.95 -13.06 4.26
C ARG A 229 7.39 -11.85 3.41
N PRO A 230 7.28 -11.89 2.07
CA PRO A 230 8.03 -10.97 1.24
C PRO A 230 7.30 -9.63 1.02
N ILE A 231 8.06 -8.53 1.09
CA ILE A 231 7.71 -7.24 0.49
C ILE A 231 7.56 -7.43 -1.02
N SER A 232 6.53 -6.88 -1.68
CA SER A 232 6.31 -7.13 -3.12
C SER A 232 7.44 -6.58 -3.99
N LEU A 233 7.82 -5.30 -3.80
CA LEU A 233 8.92 -4.66 -4.54
C LEU A 233 9.81 -3.81 -3.62
N THR A 234 11.12 -4.02 -3.67
CA THR A 234 12.10 -3.16 -3.00
C THR A 234 12.97 -2.43 -4.01
N VAL A 235 12.97 -1.09 -3.99
CA VAL A 235 14.01 -0.28 -4.64
C VAL A 235 15.26 -0.35 -3.76
N TRP A 236 16.31 -0.96 -4.29
CA TRP A 236 17.51 -1.30 -3.54
C TRP A 236 18.75 -0.73 -4.21
N ARG A 237 19.47 0.17 -3.51
CA ARG A 237 20.68 0.81 -4.05
C ARG A 237 20.44 1.45 -5.42
N GLY A 238 19.26 2.05 -5.59
CA GLY A 238 18.86 2.74 -6.80
C GLY A 238 19.30 4.21 -6.78
N THR A 239 19.60 4.75 -7.95
CA THR A 239 19.83 6.20 -8.14
C THR A 239 19.05 6.67 -9.35
N ASN A 240 18.26 7.74 -9.21
CA ASN A 240 17.40 8.26 -10.27
C ASN A 240 16.41 7.19 -10.74
N ILE A 241 15.51 6.80 -9.86
CA ILE A 241 14.50 5.77 -10.12
C ILE A 241 13.12 6.43 -10.26
N VAL A 242 12.37 6.05 -11.29
CA VAL A 242 10.97 6.44 -11.48
C VAL A 242 10.10 5.20 -11.47
N ILE A 243 9.03 5.19 -10.67
CA ILE A 243 7.99 4.16 -10.69
C ILE A 243 6.65 4.86 -10.89
N ASP A 244 5.90 4.49 -11.92
CA ASP A 244 4.67 5.21 -12.27
C ASP A 244 3.53 4.30 -12.72
N GLY A 245 2.31 4.60 -12.28
CA GLY A 245 1.09 4.11 -12.93
C GLY A 245 0.84 2.61 -12.78
N ILE A 246 1.18 2.03 -11.63
CA ILE A 246 0.97 0.59 -11.34
C ILE A 246 -0.10 0.43 -10.26
N THR A 247 -1.02 -0.50 -10.49
CA THR A 247 -2.01 -0.96 -9.50
C THR A 247 -1.46 -2.16 -8.73
N TRP A 248 -1.52 -2.13 -7.40
CA TRP A 248 -1.18 -3.23 -6.51
C TRP A 248 -2.42 -3.73 -5.77
N ARG A 249 -2.60 -5.05 -5.75
CA ARG A 249 -3.69 -5.70 -5.02
C ARG A 249 -3.16 -6.89 -4.24
N GLN A 250 -3.72 -7.05 -3.04
CA GLN A 250 -3.48 -8.24 -2.22
C GLN A 250 -1.98 -8.49 -1.99
N PRO A 251 -1.21 -7.52 -1.45
CA PRO A 251 0.21 -7.75 -1.20
C PRO A 251 0.40 -8.85 -0.15
N GLN A 252 1.51 -9.57 -0.25
CA GLN A 252 1.86 -10.59 0.74
C GLN A 252 2.19 -9.94 2.09
N PHE A 253 2.89 -8.80 2.09
CA PHE A 253 3.38 -8.01 3.24
C PHE A 253 3.31 -6.53 2.87
N TRP A 254 4.35 -5.73 3.13
CA TRP A 254 4.46 -4.37 2.58
C TRP A 254 4.39 -4.40 1.05
N HIS A 255 3.71 -3.42 0.47
CA HIS A 255 3.67 -3.24 -0.97
C HIS A 255 5.07 -2.90 -1.49
N THR A 256 5.69 -1.85 -0.93
CA THR A 256 7.00 -1.39 -1.39
C THR A 256 7.97 -1.00 -0.28
N PHE A 257 9.26 -1.00 -0.59
CA PHE A 257 10.33 -0.52 0.28
C PHE A 257 11.40 0.21 -0.53
N VAL A 258 11.85 1.38 -0.07
CA VAL A 258 12.95 2.14 -0.68
C VAL A 258 14.12 2.14 0.28
N ALA A 259 15.20 1.47 -0.11
CA ALA A 259 16.33 1.20 0.76
C ALA A 259 17.66 1.55 0.09
N ASN A 260 18.53 2.21 0.85
CA ASN A 260 19.88 2.58 0.40
C ASN A 260 19.90 3.35 -0.94
N SER A 261 18.87 4.16 -1.22
CA SER A 261 18.62 4.73 -2.53
C SER A 261 18.62 6.26 -2.52
N ASP A 262 18.85 6.86 -3.69
CA ASP A 262 18.93 8.31 -3.89
C ASP A 262 18.07 8.72 -5.09
N ASN A 263 17.32 9.81 -4.98
CA ASN A 263 16.49 10.37 -6.03
C ASN A 263 15.49 9.35 -6.61
N VAL A 264 14.48 9.01 -5.80
CA VAL A 264 13.42 8.07 -6.17
C VAL A 264 12.10 8.82 -6.26
N THR A 265 11.48 8.79 -7.43
CA THR A 265 10.13 9.32 -7.65
C THR A 265 9.16 8.16 -7.85
N MET A 266 8.04 8.19 -7.13
CA MET A 266 6.99 7.21 -7.30
C MET A 266 5.63 7.90 -7.41
N SER A 267 4.92 7.70 -8.51
CA SER A 267 3.67 8.43 -8.80
C SER A 267 2.53 7.55 -9.30
N ASN A 268 1.31 8.03 -9.08
CA ASN A 268 0.10 7.43 -9.65
C ASN A 268 -0.06 5.94 -9.26
N LEU A 269 0.20 5.60 -7.99
CA LEU A 269 0.09 4.24 -7.50
C LEU A 269 -1.22 4.03 -6.74
N ASP A 270 -1.86 2.91 -7.01
CA ASP A 270 -3.10 2.49 -6.35
C ASP A 270 -2.85 1.14 -5.67
N MET A 271 -2.86 1.11 -4.35
CA MET A 271 -2.51 -0.03 -3.51
C MET A 271 -3.69 -0.44 -2.65
N ASN A 272 -4.05 -1.72 -2.63
CA ASN A 272 -5.13 -2.21 -1.77
C ASN A 272 -4.86 -3.60 -1.22
N ALA A 273 -4.82 -3.68 0.12
CA ALA A 273 -4.90 -4.91 0.90
C ALA A 273 -6.26 -4.98 1.58
N THR A 274 -7.07 -5.98 1.21
CA THR A 274 -8.35 -6.27 1.87
C THR A 274 -8.42 -7.75 2.18
N SER A 275 -8.89 -8.12 3.37
CA SER A 275 -9.14 -9.51 3.72
C SER A 275 -10.62 -9.87 3.53
N ALA A 276 -10.88 -11.04 2.96
CA ALA A 276 -12.20 -11.65 2.85
C ALA A 276 -12.53 -12.57 4.04
N THR A 277 -11.62 -12.69 5.02
CA THR A 277 -11.79 -13.55 6.20
C THR A 277 -11.70 -12.72 7.49
N ARG A 278 -11.84 -13.37 8.64
CA ARG A 278 -11.73 -12.72 9.96
C ARG A 278 -10.33 -12.18 10.29
N TRP A 279 -9.32 -12.52 9.48
CA TRP A 279 -7.94 -12.12 9.70
C TRP A 279 -7.66 -10.79 9.03
N SER A 280 -6.95 -9.89 9.70
CA SER A 280 -6.62 -8.55 9.21
C SER A 280 -5.41 -8.59 8.26
N THR A 281 -5.24 -7.52 7.48
CA THR A 281 -4.13 -7.33 6.54
C THR A 281 -2.88 -6.77 7.22
N VAL A 282 -2.48 -7.36 8.35
CA VAL A 282 -1.40 -6.82 9.19
C VAL A 282 -0.08 -6.67 8.40
N ASN A 283 0.59 -5.53 8.62
CA ASN A 283 1.84 -5.15 7.96
C ASN A 283 1.75 -5.16 6.43
N THR A 284 0.72 -4.50 5.89
CA THR A 284 0.55 -4.29 4.44
C THR A 284 0.83 -2.85 4.02
N ASP A 285 1.90 -2.28 4.59
CA ASP A 285 2.30 -0.90 4.41
C ASP A 285 2.36 -0.49 2.93
N GLY A 286 2.02 0.75 2.60
CA GLY A 286 2.16 1.25 1.22
C GLY A 286 3.63 1.39 0.82
N THR A 287 4.38 2.23 1.52
CA THR A 287 5.84 2.27 1.37
C THR A 287 6.56 2.66 2.64
N ASN A 288 7.75 2.09 2.78
CA ASN A 288 8.70 2.41 3.82
C ASN A 288 9.99 2.95 3.18
N THR A 289 10.60 3.98 3.73
CA THR A 289 11.91 4.48 3.29
C THR A 289 12.96 4.26 4.38
N TRP A 290 14.15 3.81 4.04
CA TRP A 290 15.23 3.57 4.99
C TRP A 290 16.61 3.80 4.36
N ASN A 291 17.54 4.44 5.08
CA ASN A 291 18.86 4.79 4.57
C ASN A 291 18.83 5.42 3.17
N SER A 292 17.86 6.31 2.91
CA SER A 292 17.59 6.82 1.57
C SER A 292 17.33 8.32 1.59
N ARG A 293 17.57 8.99 0.46
CA ARG A 293 17.37 10.43 0.36
C ARG A 293 16.78 10.88 -0.96
N ASN A 294 16.22 12.08 -0.97
CA ASN A 294 15.59 12.71 -2.15
C ASN A 294 14.45 11.82 -2.68
N ILE A 295 13.41 11.65 -1.87
CA ILE A 295 12.28 10.76 -2.18
C ILE A 295 11.05 11.60 -2.46
N PHE A 296 10.41 11.37 -3.61
CA PHE A 296 9.23 12.10 -4.06
C PHE A 296 8.08 11.14 -4.32
N ILE A 297 7.00 11.27 -3.56
CA ILE A 297 5.80 10.44 -3.68
C ILE A 297 4.62 11.34 -4.01
N LYS A 298 3.87 11.01 -5.06
CA LYS A 298 2.68 11.80 -5.41
C LYS A 298 1.53 11.03 -6.04
N ASN A 299 0.30 11.46 -5.76
CA ASN A 299 -0.93 10.95 -6.37
C ASN A 299 -1.14 9.45 -6.06
N TRP A 300 -1.18 9.09 -4.78
CA TRP A 300 -1.39 7.70 -4.37
C TRP A 300 -2.75 7.49 -3.72
N VAL A 301 -3.27 6.28 -3.88
CA VAL A 301 -4.36 5.75 -3.06
C VAL A 301 -3.87 4.47 -2.41
N VAL A 302 -4.02 4.36 -1.09
CA VAL A 302 -3.54 3.19 -0.33
C VAL A 302 -4.62 2.72 0.63
N THR A 303 -5.07 1.49 0.49
CA THR A 303 -5.74 0.73 1.54
C THR A 303 -4.74 -0.28 2.09
N SER A 304 -4.40 -0.17 3.36
CA SER A 304 -3.48 -1.08 4.04
C SER A 304 -4.10 -1.58 5.35
N GLY A 305 -3.34 -2.35 6.12
CA GLY A 305 -3.64 -2.68 7.52
C GLY A 305 -2.54 -2.20 8.48
N ASP A 306 -1.76 -1.21 8.05
CA ASP A 306 -0.57 -0.67 8.74
C ASP A 306 -0.22 0.73 8.16
N ASP A 307 1.00 1.22 8.33
CA ASP A 307 1.48 2.51 7.82
C ASP A 307 1.12 2.73 6.33
N CYS A 308 0.57 3.89 5.97
CA CYS A 308 0.33 4.21 4.56
C CYS A 308 1.66 4.55 3.88
N ILE A 309 2.37 5.55 4.43
CA ILE A 309 3.71 5.94 4.00
C ILE A 309 4.53 6.23 5.25
N CYS A 310 5.73 5.64 5.32
CA CYS A 310 6.57 5.78 6.48
C CYS A 310 8.04 6.12 6.19
N ALA A 311 8.53 7.18 6.82
CA ALA A 311 9.94 7.51 6.89
C ALA A 311 10.62 6.75 8.05
N LYS A 312 11.35 5.67 7.75
CA LYS A 312 12.20 4.96 8.75
C LYS A 312 13.58 5.65 8.85
N GLY A 313 14.45 5.08 9.68
CA GLY A 313 15.78 5.61 9.99
C GLY A 313 16.61 5.97 8.76
N ASN A 314 17.32 7.08 8.88
CA ASN A 314 18.21 7.67 7.87
C ASN A 314 17.47 8.01 6.56
N THR A 315 16.23 8.48 6.68
CA THR A 315 15.48 9.11 5.59
C THR A 315 15.77 10.62 5.58
N THR A 316 16.13 11.19 4.44
CA THR A 316 16.35 12.64 4.32
C THR A 316 15.78 13.22 3.03
N ASN A 317 15.19 14.42 3.09
CA ASN A 317 14.59 15.10 1.93
C ASN A 317 13.51 14.23 1.28
N MET A 318 12.44 13.96 2.03
CA MET A 318 11.29 13.22 1.53
C MET A 318 10.09 14.15 1.40
N HIS A 319 9.41 14.10 0.26
CA HIS A 319 8.20 14.86 0.00
C HIS A 319 7.10 13.93 -0.50
N VAL A 320 6.00 13.89 0.26
CA VAL A 320 4.78 13.15 -0.05
C VAL A 320 3.66 14.15 -0.30
N ASN A 321 3.03 14.07 -1.47
CA ASN A 321 1.98 14.99 -1.87
C ASN A 321 0.75 14.29 -2.46
N ASN A 322 -0.45 14.71 -2.10
CA ASN A 322 -1.71 14.21 -2.69
C ASN A 322 -1.84 12.68 -2.53
N VAL A 323 -2.03 12.23 -1.30
CA VAL A 323 -2.18 10.81 -0.96
C VAL A 323 -3.45 10.59 -0.15
N THR A 324 -4.27 9.62 -0.55
CA THR A 324 -5.42 9.16 0.22
C THR A 324 -5.14 7.78 0.82
N CYS A 325 -5.31 7.65 2.13
CA CYS A 325 -5.07 6.43 2.88
C CYS A 325 -6.36 5.95 3.55
N TYR A 326 -6.61 4.65 3.47
CA TYR A 326 -7.73 3.94 4.08
C TYR A 326 -7.22 2.84 5.02
N GLU A 327 -7.86 2.64 6.16
CA GLU A 327 -7.59 1.51 7.08
C GLU A 327 -6.12 1.45 7.57
N SER A 328 -5.44 2.60 7.61
CA SER A 328 -3.97 2.68 7.71
C SER A 328 -3.47 3.38 8.98
N GLY A 329 -2.14 3.43 9.17
CA GLY A 329 -1.47 4.37 10.08
C GLY A 329 -1.26 5.78 9.50
N CYS A 330 -1.73 6.01 8.26
CA CYS A 330 -1.52 7.21 7.45
C CYS A 330 -0.04 7.63 7.37
N MET A 331 0.33 8.89 7.66
CA MET A 331 1.69 9.40 7.48
C MET A 331 2.52 9.21 8.74
N VAL A 332 3.64 8.50 8.61
CA VAL A 332 4.40 8.03 9.76
C VAL A 332 5.88 8.39 9.67
N VAL A 333 6.46 8.81 10.79
CA VAL A 333 7.91 8.84 11.00
C VAL A 333 8.25 7.78 12.05
N GLY A 334 9.02 6.77 11.63
CA GLY A 334 9.55 5.71 12.49
C GLY A 334 8.91 4.32 12.33
N SER A 335 9.14 3.36 13.20
CA SER A 335 9.87 3.47 14.46
C SER A 335 11.36 3.68 14.27
N LEU A 336 11.94 4.53 15.12
CA LEU A 336 13.35 4.89 15.15
C LEU A 336 13.99 4.53 16.48
N GLY A 337 15.31 4.35 16.49
CA GLY A 337 16.10 4.20 17.71
C GLY A 337 16.07 2.79 18.28
N ASN A 338 15.92 1.77 17.43
CA ASN A 338 16.05 0.37 17.81
C ASN A 338 16.98 -0.39 16.85
N PRO A 339 18.05 -1.03 17.36
CA PRO A 339 18.45 -1.10 18.76
C PRO A 339 18.90 0.26 19.32
N THR A 340 18.82 0.42 20.65
CA THR A 340 18.99 1.73 21.33
C THR A 340 20.36 2.39 21.13
N ASN A 341 21.38 1.61 20.74
CA ASN A 341 22.73 2.08 20.44
C ASN A 341 22.96 2.44 18.95
N VAL A 342 21.97 2.22 18.08
CA VAL A 342 22.02 2.62 16.68
C VAL A 342 21.36 3.98 16.52
N VAL A 343 22.08 4.89 15.88
CA VAL A 343 21.60 6.24 15.58
C VAL A 343 20.71 6.17 14.34
N ASP A 344 19.44 6.49 14.52
CA ASP A 344 18.49 6.69 13.42
C ASP A 344 18.13 8.18 13.30
N ASN A 345 18.41 8.77 12.14
CA ASN A 345 18.07 10.16 11.87
C ASN A 345 16.98 10.29 10.79
N VAL A 346 15.99 11.13 11.00
CA VAL A 346 15.02 11.52 9.96
C VAL A 346 15.01 13.03 9.87
N ASP A 347 15.35 13.56 8.70
CA ASP A 347 15.53 14.99 8.47
C ASP A 347 14.77 15.45 7.22
N ASN A 348 14.16 16.63 7.27
CA ASN A 348 13.54 17.28 6.11
C ASN A 348 12.47 16.42 5.42
N VAL A 349 11.38 16.13 6.13
CA VAL A 349 10.25 15.37 5.59
C VAL A 349 9.01 16.27 5.54
N VAL A 350 8.37 16.31 4.38
CA VAL A 350 7.09 17.01 4.18
C VAL A 350 6.05 15.99 3.74
N PHE A 351 4.98 15.88 4.51
CA PHE A 351 3.74 15.24 4.11
C PHE A 351 2.72 16.35 3.86
N GLU A 352 2.17 16.44 2.65
CA GLU A 352 1.16 17.45 2.34
C GLU A 352 0.02 16.99 1.44
N ASN A 353 -1.15 17.60 1.63
CA ASN A 353 -2.39 17.28 0.91
C ASN A 353 -2.75 15.80 1.09
N ILE A 354 -2.99 15.43 2.35
CA ILE A 354 -3.19 14.03 2.77
C ILE A 354 -4.63 13.84 3.22
N LYS A 355 -5.24 12.74 2.77
CA LYS A 355 -6.53 12.30 3.27
C LYS A 355 -6.40 10.98 4.02
N CYS A 356 -6.85 10.91 5.27
CA CYS A 356 -6.85 9.68 6.06
C CYS A 356 -8.30 9.29 6.41
N ILE A 357 -8.74 8.09 6.03
CA ILE A 357 -10.12 7.61 6.24
C ILE A 357 -10.06 6.30 7.03
N HIS A 358 -10.87 6.19 8.08
CA HIS A 358 -10.91 5.00 8.95
C HIS A 358 -9.50 4.53 9.31
N SER A 359 -8.63 5.45 9.69
CA SER A 359 -7.22 5.17 9.95
C SER A 359 -6.93 5.24 11.45
N SER A 360 -5.92 4.50 11.93
CA SER A 360 -5.55 4.53 13.34
C SER A 360 -4.92 5.87 13.72
N ASN A 361 -4.17 6.47 12.80
CA ASN A 361 -3.52 7.76 12.98
C ASN A 361 -3.64 8.62 11.70
N ALA A 362 -3.26 9.89 11.79
CA ALA A 362 -3.11 10.77 10.63
C ALA A 362 -1.66 11.26 10.47
N ALA A 363 -1.15 11.97 11.47
CA ALA A 363 0.21 12.51 11.54
C ALA A 363 0.94 11.91 12.74
N TRP A 364 1.70 10.84 12.51
CA TRP A 364 2.25 9.99 13.56
C TRP A 364 3.78 9.99 13.61
N ILE A 365 4.34 10.23 14.80
CA ILE A 365 5.77 10.03 15.07
C ILE A 365 5.91 8.94 16.13
N LYS A 366 6.64 7.86 15.82
CA LYS A 366 6.87 6.75 16.74
C LYS A 366 8.36 6.48 16.88
N THR A 367 8.86 6.42 18.11
CA THR A 367 10.24 5.99 18.38
C THR A 367 10.28 4.99 19.51
N TYR A 368 11.38 4.26 19.60
CA TYR A 368 11.78 3.55 20.81
C TYR A 368 12.55 4.49 21.75
N ALA A 369 12.82 4.03 22.97
CA ALA A 369 13.66 4.72 23.95
C ALA A 369 15.15 4.66 23.56
N GLY A 370 15.47 5.21 22.39
CA GLY A 370 16.75 5.08 21.72
C GLY A 370 17.48 6.41 21.54
N THR A 371 18.33 6.46 20.52
CA THR A 371 19.15 7.63 20.18
C THR A 371 18.99 8.02 18.71
N GLY A 372 19.35 9.25 18.37
CA GLY A 372 19.24 9.81 17.02
C GLY A 372 18.45 11.10 16.99
N ARG A 373 17.77 11.36 15.87
CA ARG A 373 17.06 12.62 15.66
C ARG A 373 15.85 12.48 14.74
N VAL A 374 14.78 13.20 15.05
CA VAL A 374 13.74 13.58 14.09
C VAL A 374 13.74 15.10 14.00
N ASN A 375 13.93 15.66 12.81
CA ASN A 375 14.10 17.10 12.68
C ASN A 375 13.57 17.66 11.36
N ASN A 376 12.94 18.84 11.43
CA ASN A 376 12.32 19.52 10.29
C ASN A 376 11.30 18.63 9.57
N ILE A 377 10.23 18.28 10.29
CA ILE A 377 9.10 17.50 9.77
C ILE A 377 7.90 18.42 9.62
N THR A 378 7.22 18.36 8.48
CA THR A 378 5.98 19.12 8.24
C THR A 378 4.86 18.16 7.88
N PHE A 379 3.78 18.23 8.64
CA PHE A 379 2.48 17.67 8.27
C PHE A 379 1.59 18.86 7.89
N ARG A 380 1.21 18.97 6.62
CA ARG A 380 0.44 20.12 6.12
C ARG A 380 -0.80 19.70 5.32
N ASN A 381 -1.92 20.40 5.49
CA ASN A 381 -3.15 20.16 4.73
C ASN A 381 -3.62 18.70 4.85
N PHE A 382 -3.92 18.29 6.08
CA PHE A 382 -4.50 16.97 6.35
C PHE A 382 -6.01 17.11 6.51
N GLU A 383 -6.74 16.28 5.78
CA GLU A 383 -8.16 16.04 5.98
C GLU A 383 -8.36 14.60 6.44
N PHE A 384 -9.13 14.38 7.49
CA PHE A 384 -9.39 13.02 7.92
C PHE A 384 -10.81 12.78 8.40
N ASP A 385 -11.27 11.54 8.20
CA ASP A 385 -12.58 11.08 8.64
C ASP A 385 -12.45 9.78 9.44
N ASP A 386 -12.99 9.80 10.64
CA ASP A 386 -13.00 8.70 11.59
C ASP A 386 -11.62 8.13 11.92
N VAL A 387 -10.72 8.99 12.40
CA VAL A 387 -9.37 8.58 12.80
C VAL A 387 -9.26 8.40 14.30
N ASN A 388 -8.64 7.30 14.77
CA ASN A 388 -8.52 7.04 16.22
C ASN A 388 -7.75 8.14 16.95
N GLN A 389 -6.51 8.38 16.53
CA GLN A 389 -5.60 9.34 17.15
C GLN A 389 -4.94 10.20 16.05
N PRO A 390 -5.55 11.34 15.68
CA PRO A 390 -5.10 12.12 14.53
C PRO A 390 -3.64 12.55 14.63
N ILE A 391 -3.25 13.21 15.72
CA ILE A 391 -1.86 13.59 15.99
C ILE A 391 -1.36 12.72 17.14
N TYR A 392 -0.33 11.92 16.90
CA TYR A 392 0.22 11.04 17.92
C TYR A 392 1.75 11.06 17.90
N LEU A 393 2.35 11.17 19.09
CA LEU A 393 3.79 11.08 19.28
C LEU A 393 4.10 10.31 20.55
N THR A 394 4.90 9.24 20.40
CA THR A 394 5.39 8.43 21.52
C THR A 394 6.88 8.11 21.38
N PRO A 395 7.67 8.17 22.48
CA PRO A 395 9.08 7.85 22.47
C PRO A 395 9.38 6.40 22.91
N CYS A 396 8.35 5.56 23.06
CA CYS A 396 8.46 4.19 23.57
C CYS A 396 7.43 3.25 22.92
N ILE A 397 7.29 3.33 21.60
CA ILE A 397 6.32 2.52 20.86
C ILE A 397 6.51 1.02 21.13
N TYR A 398 5.38 0.30 21.19
CA TYR A 398 5.24 -1.14 21.49
C TYR A 398 5.57 -1.60 22.90
N THR A 399 6.56 -1.01 23.58
CA THR A 399 6.93 -1.40 24.95
C THR A 399 6.15 -0.63 26.00
N GLY A 400 5.86 0.65 25.74
CA GLY A 400 5.36 1.57 26.77
C GLY A 400 6.30 1.74 27.96
N GLN A 401 7.56 1.29 27.82
CA GLN A 401 8.57 1.31 28.88
C GLN A 401 9.65 2.34 28.58
N ASN A 402 10.23 2.91 29.63
CA ASN A 402 11.35 3.84 29.56
C ASN A 402 11.11 5.05 28.61
N CYS A 403 9.87 5.52 28.52
CA CYS A 403 9.47 6.62 27.64
C CYS A 403 10.24 7.92 27.93
N ASP A 404 10.55 8.17 29.20
CA ASP A 404 11.35 9.31 29.66
C ASP A 404 12.87 9.10 29.59
N GLY A 405 13.34 7.93 29.14
CA GLY A 405 14.77 7.62 28.99
C GLY A 405 15.32 7.76 27.58
N SER A 406 14.48 8.06 26.58
CA SER A 406 14.91 8.26 25.19
C SER A 406 15.84 9.48 25.08
N ARG A 407 16.94 9.31 24.34
CA ARG A 407 17.87 10.40 23.99
C ARG A 407 17.67 10.88 22.55
N LEU A 408 16.74 10.30 21.82
CA LEU A 408 16.40 10.68 20.45
C LEU A 408 15.69 12.04 20.48
N GLY A 409 16.35 13.07 19.95
CA GLY A 409 15.81 14.42 19.91
C GLY A 409 14.76 14.60 18.82
N ILE A 410 13.57 15.09 19.15
CA ILE A 410 12.50 15.37 18.19
C ILE A 410 12.25 16.88 18.16
N ASN A 411 12.68 17.54 17.09
CA ASN A 411 12.75 18.99 17.01
C ASN A 411 12.15 19.53 15.72
N ASN A 412 11.71 20.80 15.72
CA ASN A 412 11.28 21.52 14.53
C ASN A 412 10.18 20.76 13.75
N VAL A 413 9.10 20.38 14.45
CA VAL A 413 7.96 19.68 13.85
C VAL A 413 6.79 20.66 13.71
N ARG A 414 6.20 20.70 12.51
CA ARG A 414 5.09 21.58 12.16
C ARG A 414 3.85 20.77 11.79
N TRP A 415 2.72 21.13 12.39
CA TRP A 415 1.39 20.65 12.03
C TRP A 415 0.56 21.85 11.54
N GLU A 416 0.25 21.88 10.26
CA GLU A 416 -0.35 23.04 9.57
C GLU A 416 -1.62 22.60 8.86
N ASN A 417 -2.75 23.27 9.13
CA ASN A 417 -4.05 22.98 8.50
C ASN A 417 -4.45 21.50 8.63
N ILE A 418 -4.62 21.05 9.87
CA ILE A 418 -5.00 19.68 10.22
C ILE A 418 -6.47 19.69 10.65
N LYS A 419 -7.36 19.11 9.84
CA LYS A 419 -8.80 19.13 10.11
C LYS A 419 -9.48 17.79 9.86
N GLY A 420 -10.52 17.48 10.62
CA GLY A 420 -11.24 16.23 10.45
C GLY A 420 -11.98 15.73 11.68
N THR A 421 -12.42 14.46 11.63
CA THR A 421 -13.12 13.80 12.72
C THR A 421 -12.25 12.75 13.42
N SER A 422 -12.08 12.88 14.72
CA SER A 422 -11.46 11.86 15.57
C SER A 422 -12.53 10.88 16.09
N ARG A 423 -12.24 9.58 16.07
CA ARG A 423 -13.16 8.53 16.57
C ARG A 423 -13.44 8.72 18.07
N TYR A 424 -12.38 9.02 18.81
CA TYR A 424 -12.43 9.32 20.25
C TYR A 424 -12.34 10.83 20.50
N ASN A 425 -12.52 11.26 21.75
CA ASN A 425 -12.41 12.68 22.15
C ASN A 425 -10.95 13.16 22.34
N ILE A 426 -10.02 12.63 21.55
CA ILE A 426 -8.58 12.93 21.61
C ILE A 426 -8.14 13.37 20.20
N GLY A 427 -7.71 14.63 20.08
CA GLY A 427 -7.23 15.20 18.82
C GLY A 427 -5.71 15.14 18.70
N ALA A 428 -5.02 15.27 19.83
CA ALA A 428 -3.58 15.02 19.92
C ALA A 428 -3.22 14.32 21.24
N ALA A 429 -2.30 13.36 21.15
CA ALA A 429 -1.61 12.78 22.30
C ALA A 429 -0.11 12.80 22.02
N ILE A 430 0.62 13.70 22.67
CA ILE A 430 2.04 13.94 22.43
C ILE A 430 2.77 13.78 23.75
N HIS A 431 3.58 12.72 23.84
CA HIS A 431 4.51 12.56 24.95
C HIS A 431 5.93 12.59 24.41
N CYS A 432 6.72 13.57 24.83
CA CYS A 432 8.15 13.62 24.56
C CYS A 432 8.94 13.04 25.73
N SER A 433 10.17 12.61 25.50
CA SER A 433 10.98 12.07 26.58
C SER A 433 11.50 13.16 27.51
N ALA A 434 11.41 13.01 28.83
CA ALA A 434 12.02 13.96 29.76
C ALA A 434 13.55 14.04 29.61
N ALA A 435 14.20 12.95 29.19
CA ALA A 435 15.64 12.90 28.90
C ALA A 435 16.06 13.69 27.65
N ALA A 436 15.13 14.00 26.75
CA ALA A 436 15.32 14.80 25.55
C ALA A 436 14.00 15.51 25.18
N PRO A 437 13.60 16.57 25.92
CA PRO A 437 12.36 17.29 25.67
C PRO A 437 12.27 17.79 24.23
N CYS A 438 11.09 17.69 23.61
CA CYS A 438 10.89 18.13 22.24
C CYS A 438 11.00 19.65 22.13
N GLN A 439 11.55 20.14 21.02
CA GLN A 439 11.78 21.58 20.81
C GLN A 439 11.14 22.08 19.52
N ASN A 440 10.72 23.34 19.53
CA ASN A 440 10.23 24.08 18.35
C ASN A 440 9.07 23.38 17.63
N PHE A 441 8.08 22.92 18.39
CA PHE A 441 6.83 22.43 17.81
C PHE A 441 5.93 23.61 17.45
N THR A 442 5.32 23.57 16.27
CA THR A 442 4.38 24.60 15.80
C THR A 442 3.08 23.96 15.33
N PHE A 443 1.97 24.51 15.77
CA PHE A 443 0.61 24.11 15.38
C PHE A 443 -0.12 25.32 14.83
N SER A 444 -0.71 25.20 13.65
CA SER A 444 -1.54 26.24 13.04
C SER A 444 -2.70 25.62 12.28
N GLY A 445 -3.89 26.22 12.37
CA GLY A 445 -5.07 25.72 11.66
C GLY A 445 -5.52 24.31 12.09
N ILE A 446 -5.53 24.01 13.39
CA ILE A 446 -5.98 22.73 13.93
C ILE A 446 -7.51 22.78 14.19
N ASP A 447 -8.30 22.04 13.40
CA ASP A 447 -9.76 21.93 13.55
C ASP A 447 -10.20 20.45 13.61
N ILE A 448 -10.10 19.86 14.81
CA ILE A 448 -10.43 18.46 15.05
C ILE A 448 -11.71 18.36 15.88
N LYS A 449 -12.65 17.52 15.41
CA LYS A 449 -13.96 17.29 16.06
C LYS A 449 -14.12 15.81 16.40
N GLN A 450 -14.82 15.47 17.47
CA GLN A 450 -15.18 14.08 17.72
C GLN A 450 -16.29 13.63 16.75
N LYS A 451 -16.10 12.51 16.05
CA LYS A 451 -17.00 11.99 15.00
C LYS A 451 -18.46 11.93 15.44
N ASN A 452 -18.73 11.32 16.59
CA ASN A 452 -20.11 11.07 17.04
C ASN A 452 -20.79 12.26 17.72
N GLY A 453 -20.10 13.40 17.88
CA GLY A 453 -20.53 14.47 18.78
C GLY A 453 -20.57 13.98 20.24
N GLY A 454 -20.16 14.82 21.20
CA GLY A 454 -20.23 14.39 22.61
C GLY A 454 -19.25 15.05 23.57
N GLY A 455 -18.24 15.77 23.09
CA GLY A 455 -17.36 16.53 23.97
C GLY A 455 -16.34 17.39 23.25
N ALA A 456 -15.74 18.32 23.99
CA ALA A 456 -14.56 19.04 23.54
C ALA A 456 -13.42 18.04 23.29
N VAL A 457 -12.79 18.15 22.12
CA VAL A 457 -11.62 17.35 21.78
C VAL A 457 -10.46 17.76 22.67
N LYS A 458 -9.80 16.79 23.28
CA LYS A 458 -8.66 17.02 24.16
C LYS A 458 -7.36 17.00 23.36
N TYR A 459 -6.44 17.87 23.75
CA TYR A 459 -5.07 17.91 23.27
C TYR A 459 -4.14 17.66 24.45
N LEU A 460 -3.47 16.51 24.47
CA LEU A 460 -2.62 16.08 25.57
C LEU A 460 -1.14 16.26 25.19
N GLY A 461 -0.37 16.89 26.07
CA GLY A 461 1.03 17.24 25.83
C GLY A 461 1.92 17.06 27.06
N SER A 462 3.15 16.59 26.86
CA SER A 462 4.14 16.45 27.92
C SER A 462 5.56 16.55 27.38
N ASN A 463 6.45 17.19 28.17
CA ASN A 463 7.87 17.38 27.87
C ASN A 463 8.14 18.10 26.53
N ILE A 464 7.28 19.05 26.16
CA ILE A 464 7.48 19.93 24.99
C ILE A 464 8.02 21.26 25.51
N ALA A 465 9.25 21.62 25.16
CA ALA A 465 9.95 22.78 25.72
C ALA A 465 9.19 24.09 25.43
N ASN A 466 8.61 24.24 24.24
CA ASN A 466 7.83 25.41 23.84
C ASN A 466 6.31 25.16 23.88
N GLN A 467 5.81 24.30 24.78
CA GLN A 467 4.39 23.91 24.82
C GLN A 467 3.45 25.12 24.83
N ALA A 468 3.71 26.10 25.71
CA ALA A 468 2.86 27.28 25.90
C ALA A 468 2.80 28.22 24.68
N SER A 469 3.84 28.22 23.83
CA SER A 469 3.94 29.06 22.64
C SER A 469 3.82 28.28 21.33
N SER A 470 3.50 26.98 21.41
CA SER A 470 3.46 26.09 20.25
C SER A 470 2.30 26.36 19.27
N GLY A 471 1.28 27.11 19.69
CA GLY A 471 0.08 27.39 18.88
C GLY A 471 -1.09 26.41 19.09
N LEU A 472 -0.92 25.37 19.92
CA LEU A 472 -2.01 24.46 20.33
C LEU A 472 -2.33 24.63 21.81
N ALA A 473 -3.63 24.78 22.12
CA ALA A 473 -4.11 24.83 23.50
C ALA A 473 -4.20 23.41 24.10
N PHE A 474 -3.12 22.95 24.74
CA PHE A 474 -3.12 21.68 25.44
C PHE A 474 -4.08 21.70 26.64
N THR A 475 -5.01 20.76 26.68
CA THR A 475 -6.06 20.64 27.70
C THR A 475 -5.68 19.68 28.83
N GLY A 476 -4.51 19.04 28.76
CA GLY A 476 -4.05 18.11 29.78
C GLY A 476 -2.69 17.48 29.48
N THR A 477 -2.25 16.63 30.40
CA THR A 477 -0.97 15.90 30.34
C THR A 477 -1.14 14.61 29.53
N CYS A 478 -0.17 14.30 28.66
CA CYS A 478 -0.10 13.01 27.99
C CYS A 478 0.74 12.04 28.85
N ALA A 479 0.16 10.93 29.28
CA ALA A 479 0.89 9.92 30.05
C ALA A 479 2.08 9.36 29.26
N ALA A 480 3.17 9.01 29.94
CA ALA A 480 4.38 8.50 29.32
C ALA A 480 4.14 7.26 28.44
N ASN A 481 3.34 6.34 28.97
CA ASN A 481 2.92 5.10 28.32
C ASN A 481 1.54 5.23 27.65
N TRP A 482 1.14 6.42 27.21
CA TRP A 482 -0.14 6.60 26.52
C TRP A 482 -0.24 5.58 25.38
N PRO A 483 -1.29 4.73 25.34
CA PRO A 483 -1.33 3.63 24.40
C PRO A 483 -1.66 4.12 23.00
N GLN A 484 -1.15 3.40 21.99
CA GLN A 484 -1.67 3.50 20.65
C GLN A 484 -3.08 2.89 20.62
N GLN A 485 -4.05 3.64 20.13
CA GLN A 485 -5.45 3.21 20.01
C GLN A 485 -5.67 2.62 18.62
N LEU A 486 -5.51 1.30 18.52
CA LEU A 486 -5.74 0.55 17.27
C LEU A 486 -7.16 -0.02 17.18
N ASP A 487 -7.93 0.03 18.27
CA ASP A 487 -9.28 -0.54 18.31
C ASP A 487 -10.23 0.20 17.35
N GLY A 488 -11.13 -0.56 16.71
CA GLY A 488 -12.12 -0.02 15.77
C GLY A 488 -11.61 0.27 14.36
N ASN A 489 -10.35 -0.04 14.03
CA ASN A 489 -9.79 0.06 12.67
C ASN A 489 -10.21 -1.13 11.76
N ARG A 490 -11.49 -1.51 11.82
CA ARG A 490 -12.04 -2.72 11.17
C ARG A 490 -13.31 -2.44 10.40
#